data_AF-A0A3A5VDQ4-F1
#
_entry.id   AF-A0A3A5VDQ4-F1
#
_cell.length_a   1.000
_cell.length_b   1.000
_cell.length_c   1.000
_cell.angle_alpha   90.00
_cell.angle_beta   90.00
_cell.angle_gamma   90.00
#
_symmetry.space_group_name_H-M   'P 1'
#
loop_
_entity.id
_entity.type
_entity.pdbx_description
1 polymer ?
#
loop_
_entity_poly.entity_id
_entity_poly.type
_entity_poly.pdbx_seq_one_letter_code
_entity_poly.pdbx_strand_id
1 'polypeptide(L)'
;RERDFLTGKTDRYVKIGLTKNEVELRNKDHQTGNPRLIYSEYEQHVPLMSTMETYLHHVHSSDRIHGEWFDLDETRVTNELIPLIKRMAVEQAETKAHMELVDQLKTQHDSGKERAPTPSENALHAAYLDAKHAFESAKALHAIHDSAIRAMIGSSGGIEGVVTVNPKPQGALFNKKAFVALLTEAELATCHETVTEFKSAVKISGTKTLKSLNPTLAAEKKSAIDSVTNPATTANLGQPVAARKAAEEQAHAEFLSSRRTVKETEWAEVRAKNALMAALGIDRAITGMIEWTRGDVTTEHKWNAALAKERFPEQHAKAMLDRDDTVDVMIHDHHPY
;
A
#
# COMPACT_ATOMS: atom_id res chain seq x y z
N ARG A 1 8.60 -5.41 25.50
CA ARG A 1 8.68 -4.16 26.31
C ARG A 1 10.09 -3.96 26.81
N GLU A 2 10.32 -2.81 27.45
CA GLU A 2 11.52 -2.55 28.23
C GLU A 2 11.20 -2.58 29.72
N ARG A 3 12.16 -3.02 30.55
CA ARG A 3 12.10 -2.95 32.01
C ARG A 3 13.38 -2.34 32.55
N ASP A 4 13.23 -1.37 33.43
CA ASP A 4 14.37 -0.74 34.11
C ASP A 4 15.04 -1.72 35.09
N PHE A 5 16.36 -1.90 34.97
CA PHE A 5 17.11 -2.86 35.79
C PHE A 5 17.20 -2.47 37.27
N LEU A 6 17.19 -1.18 37.58
CA LEU A 6 17.39 -0.69 38.96
C LEU A 6 16.08 -0.72 39.76
N THR A 7 14.98 -0.34 39.12
CA THR A 7 13.67 -0.19 39.75
C THR A 7 12.73 -1.37 39.50
N GLY A 8 13.04 -2.21 38.49
CA GLY A 8 12.17 -3.30 38.06
C GLY A 8 10.89 -2.83 37.35
N LYS A 9 10.71 -1.52 37.14
CA LYS A 9 9.51 -0.97 36.50
C LYS A 9 9.52 -1.25 35.00
N THR A 10 8.42 -1.81 34.52
CA THR A 10 8.15 -1.99 33.10
C THR A 10 7.72 -0.67 32.47
N ASP A 11 8.24 -0.37 31.28
CA ASP A 11 7.92 0.84 30.53
C ASP A 11 6.50 0.79 29.94
N ARG A 12 5.91 1.97 29.77
CA ARG A 12 4.57 2.17 29.20
C ARG A 12 4.49 1.71 27.74
N TYR A 13 5.59 1.81 26.98
CA TYR A 13 5.58 1.53 25.55
C TYR A 13 5.82 0.06 25.22
N VAL A 14 5.13 -0.39 24.16
CA VAL A 14 5.27 -1.72 23.55
C VAL A 14 5.88 -1.56 22.18
N LYS A 15 6.87 -2.39 21.88
CA LYS A 15 7.40 -2.52 20.53
C LYS A 15 6.65 -3.63 19.79
N ILE A 16 6.17 -3.33 18.57
CA ILE A 16 5.62 -4.33 17.66
C ILE A 16 6.63 -4.53 16.53
N GLY A 17 7.20 -5.73 16.41
CA GLY A 17 8.18 -6.04 15.37
C GLY A 17 8.09 -7.49 14.87
N LEU A 18 8.76 -7.77 13.75
CA LEU A 18 8.94 -9.12 13.21
C LEU A 18 10.39 -9.62 13.29
N THR A 19 10.54 -10.94 13.25
CA THR A 19 11.85 -11.60 13.14
C THR A 19 11.73 -12.95 12.44
N LYS A 20 12.76 -13.34 11.68
CA LYS A 20 12.95 -14.71 11.17
C LYS A 20 13.81 -15.57 12.10
N ASN A 21 14.56 -14.92 12.98
CA ASN A 21 15.38 -15.57 14.00
C ASN A 21 14.54 -15.87 15.24
N GLU A 22 15.04 -16.77 16.09
CA GLU A 22 14.54 -16.96 17.45
C GLU A 22 14.41 -15.61 18.17
N VAL A 23 13.28 -15.41 18.85
CA VAL A 23 12.97 -14.14 19.53
C VAL A 23 14.03 -13.81 20.58
N GLU A 24 14.55 -14.82 21.28
CA GLU A 24 15.65 -14.63 22.22
C GLU A 24 16.92 -14.05 21.56
N LEU A 25 17.26 -14.51 20.35
CA LEU A 25 18.41 -13.99 19.61
C LEU A 25 18.16 -12.56 19.18
N ARG A 26 16.96 -12.28 18.66
CA ARG A 26 16.58 -10.92 18.27
C ARG A 26 16.59 -9.95 19.45
N ASN A 27 16.11 -10.41 20.62
CA ASN A 27 16.16 -9.62 21.84
C ASN A 27 17.60 -9.36 22.28
N LYS A 28 18.52 -10.33 22.17
CA LYS A 28 19.96 -10.11 22.44
C LYS A 28 20.57 -9.06 21.51
N ASP A 29 20.21 -9.08 20.23
CA ASP A 29 20.68 -8.07 19.26
C ASP A 29 20.22 -6.66 19.70
N HIS A 30 18.95 -6.51 20.10
CA HIS A 30 18.42 -5.23 20.57
C HIS A 30 18.92 -4.85 21.97
N GLN A 31 19.30 -5.82 22.80
CA GLN A 31 19.76 -5.61 24.18
C GLN A 31 21.15 -4.99 24.24
N THR A 32 21.98 -5.19 23.21
CA THR A 32 23.38 -4.74 23.21
C THR A 32 23.47 -3.22 23.36
N GLY A 33 24.01 -2.76 24.50
CA GLY A 33 24.13 -1.33 24.82
C GLY A 33 22.84 -0.67 25.35
N ASN A 34 21.74 -1.41 25.49
CA ASN A 34 20.50 -0.87 26.09
C ASN A 34 20.58 -0.95 27.64
N PRO A 35 20.43 0.18 28.36
CA PRO A 35 20.43 0.21 29.83
C PRO A 35 19.15 -0.37 30.46
N ARG A 36 18.21 -0.88 29.66
CA ARG A 36 16.96 -1.51 30.09
C ARG A 36 16.87 -2.93 29.53
N LEU A 37 16.19 -3.82 30.27
CA LEU A 37 15.92 -5.18 29.84
C LEU A 37 14.86 -5.17 28.73
N ILE A 38 15.21 -5.66 27.55
CA ILE A 38 14.25 -5.92 26.48
C ILE A 38 13.73 -7.34 26.65
N TYR A 39 12.41 -7.49 26.71
CA TYR A 39 11.76 -8.80 26.78
C TYR A 39 10.50 -8.84 25.92
N SER A 40 10.18 -10.04 25.44
CA SER A 40 8.95 -10.33 24.70
C SER A 40 7.80 -10.57 25.67
N GLU A 41 6.64 -9.92 25.45
CA GLU A 41 5.42 -10.20 26.22
C GLU A 41 4.55 -11.27 25.55
N TYR A 42 4.62 -11.32 24.22
CA TYR A 42 3.88 -12.23 23.40
C TYR A 42 4.60 -12.41 22.07
N GLU A 43 4.62 -13.65 21.61
CA GLU A 43 5.27 -14.06 20.38
C GLU A 43 4.44 -15.16 19.73
N GLN A 44 4.30 -15.07 18.41
CA GLN A 44 3.51 -16.01 17.64
C GLN A 44 4.11 -16.16 16.24
N HIS A 45 4.33 -17.40 15.82
CA HIS A 45 4.62 -17.68 14.42
C HIS A 45 3.38 -17.44 13.57
N VAL A 46 3.56 -16.68 12.49
CA VAL A 46 2.47 -16.29 11.59
C VAL A 46 2.85 -16.56 10.13
N PRO A 47 1.91 -16.97 9.26
CA PRO A 47 2.23 -17.37 7.89
C PRO A 47 2.73 -16.22 6.99
N LEU A 48 2.27 -14.99 7.24
CA LEU A 48 2.60 -13.80 6.45
C LEU A 48 3.12 -12.69 7.39
N MET A 49 4.32 -12.87 7.95
CA MET A 49 4.87 -11.99 9.00
C MET A 49 4.95 -10.50 8.62
N SER A 50 5.36 -10.16 7.39
CA SER A 50 5.44 -8.77 6.95
C SER A 50 4.05 -8.15 6.79
N THR A 51 3.07 -8.94 6.35
CA THR A 51 1.66 -8.53 6.30
C THR A 51 1.10 -8.32 7.70
N MET A 52 1.43 -9.19 8.67
CA MET A 52 1.03 -9.04 10.07
C MET A 52 1.57 -7.75 10.68
N GLU A 53 2.89 -7.52 10.60
CA GLU A 53 3.53 -6.33 11.17
C GLU A 53 2.97 -5.04 10.57
N THR A 54 2.91 -4.97 9.24
CA THR A 54 2.33 -3.82 8.54
C THR A 54 0.89 -3.59 8.95
N TYR A 55 0.11 -4.66 9.14
CA TYR A 55 -1.27 -4.54 9.58
C TYR A 55 -1.36 -3.94 10.98
N LEU A 56 -0.60 -4.47 11.94
CA LEU A 56 -0.61 -3.99 13.33
C LEU A 56 -0.14 -2.54 13.43
N HIS A 57 0.89 -2.14 12.69
CA HIS A 57 1.38 -0.76 12.66
C HIS A 57 0.34 0.24 12.15
N HIS A 58 -0.50 -0.17 11.20
CA HIS A 58 -1.58 0.68 10.68
C HIS A 58 -2.83 0.65 11.56
N VAL A 59 -3.18 -0.47 12.17
CA VAL A 59 -4.34 -0.57 13.07
C VAL A 59 -4.11 0.22 14.36
N HIS A 60 -2.88 0.24 14.85
CA HIS A 60 -2.48 0.95 16.06
C HIS A 60 -1.70 2.25 15.75
N SER A 61 -1.82 2.85 14.56
CA SER A 61 -1.08 4.07 14.23
C SER A 61 -1.41 5.26 15.14
N SER A 62 -2.65 5.32 15.66
CA SER A 62 -3.05 6.32 16.66
C SER A 62 -2.43 6.11 18.05
N ASP A 63 -1.79 4.97 18.28
CA ASP A 63 -1.06 4.68 19.51
C ASP A 63 0.46 4.76 19.28
N ARG A 64 0.91 5.02 18.05
CA ARG A 64 2.31 4.92 17.66
C ARG A 64 3.04 6.21 18.03
N ILE A 65 4.04 6.10 18.89
CA ILE A 65 4.75 7.26 19.45
C ILE A 65 6.02 7.58 18.67
N HIS A 66 6.82 6.55 18.34
CA HIS A 66 8.04 6.71 17.56
C HIS A 66 8.54 5.37 17.03
N GLY A 67 8.97 5.34 15.77
CA GLY A 67 9.54 4.13 15.18
C GLY A 67 8.59 2.94 15.33
N GLU A 68 8.99 1.86 15.98
CA GLU A 68 8.15 0.66 16.20
C GLU A 68 7.46 0.63 17.57
N TRP A 69 7.42 1.75 18.28
CA TRP A 69 6.92 1.85 19.66
C TRP A 69 5.52 2.46 19.75
N PHE A 70 4.68 1.80 20.56
CA PHE A 70 3.27 2.09 20.72
C PHE A 70 2.93 2.29 22.20
N ASP A 71 2.04 3.23 22.49
CA ASP A 71 1.46 3.47 23.80
C ASP A 71 0.24 2.55 24.03
N LEU A 72 0.55 1.30 24.35
CA LEU A 72 -0.43 0.26 24.64
C LEU A 72 -0.18 -0.25 26.06
N ASP A 73 -1.14 -0.07 26.96
CA ASP A 73 -1.06 -0.64 28.31
C ASP A 73 -1.25 -2.17 28.30
N GLU A 74 -1.03 -2.80 29.44
CA GLU A 74 -1.15 -4.26 29.59
C GLU A 74 -2.58 -4.77 29.27
N THR A 75 -3.60 -3.97 29.61
CA THR A 75 -5.00 -4.30 29.35
C THR A 75 -5.26 -4.37 27.85
N ARG A 76 -4.81 -3.38 27.08
CA ARG A 76 -4.96 -3.33 25.62
C ARG A 76 -4.10 -4.35 24.91
N VAL A 77 -2.89 -4.61 25.39
CA VAL A 77 -2.08 -5.72 24.87
C VAL A 77 -2.83 -7.05 25.01
N THR A 78 -3.35 -7.33 26.21
CA THR A 78 -4.00 -8.60 26.53
C THR A 78 -5.36 -8.77 25.83
N ASN A 79 -6.17 -7.71 25.78
CA ASN A 79 -7.56 -7.79 25.34
C ASN A 79 -7.79 -7.34 23.88
N GLU A 80 -6.85 -6.60 23.28
CA GLU A 80 -6.98 -6.11 21.90
C GLU A 80 -5.89 -6.70 21.00
N LEU A 81 -4.62 -6.45 21.30
CA LEU A 81 -3.50 -6.78 20.41
C LEU A 81 -3.30 -8.29 20.27
N ILE A 82 -3.22 -9.04 21.37
CA ILE A 82 -3.01 -10.51 21.33
C ILE A 82 -4.18 -11.22 20.62
N PRO A 83 -5.46 -10.94 20.95
CA PRO A 83 -6.59 -11.51 20.21
C PRO A 83 -6.57 -11.18 18.72
N LEU A 84 -6.18 -9.94 18.37
CA LEU A 84 -6.03 -9.53 16.98
C LEU A 84 -4.97 -10.37 16.25
N ILE A 85 -3.78 -10.54 16.84
CA ILE A 85 -2.71 -11.36 16.26
C ILE A 85 -3.18 -12.80 16.06
N LYS A 86 -3.85 -13.39 17.06
CA LYS A 86 -4.36 -14.77 16.98
C LYS A 86 -5.39 -14.93 15.87
N ARG A 87 -6.37 -14.02 15.79
CA ARG A 87 -7.37 -14.00 14.71
C ARG A 87 -6.69 -13.91 13.36
N MET A 88 -5.80 -12.93 13.19
CA MET A 88 -5.11 -12.73 11.93
C MET A 88 -4.22 -13.89 11.53
N ALA A 89 -3.60 -14.60 12.47
CA ALA A 89 -2.79 -15.78 12.17
C ALA A 89 -3.64 -16.88 11.49
N VAL A 90 -4.87 -17.09 11.97
CA VAL A 90 -5.83 -18.03 11.36
C VAL A 90 -6.23 -17.54 9.97
N GLU A 91 -6.62 -16.27 9.86
CA GLU A 91 -7.01 -15.67 8.58
C GLU A 91 -5.87 -15.72 7.54
N GLN A 92 -4.62 -15.50 7.96
CA GLN A 92 -3.44 -15.57 7.11
C GLN A 92 -3.16 -17.00 6.65
N ALA A 93 -3.37 -18.01 7.50
CA ALA A 93 -3.15 -19.40 7.12
C ALA A 93 -4.09 -19.82 5.98
N GLU A 94 -5.38 -19.50 6.12
CA GLU A 94 -6.38 -19.70 5.07
C GLU A 94 -6.01 -18.94 3.79
N THR A 95 -5.68 -17.65 3.94
CA THR A 95 -5.41 -16.78 2.78
C THR A 95 -4.14 -17.17 2.05
N LYS A 96 -3.09 -17.59 2.76
CA LYS A 96 -1.83 -18.06 2.16
C LYS A 96 -2.07 -19.27 1.26
N ALA A 97 -2.91 -20.22 1.67
CA ALA A 97 -3.26 -21.37 0.83
C ALA A 97 -3.95 -20.92 -0.48
N HIS A 98 -4.87 -19.95 -0.41
CA HIS A 98 -5.49 -19.37 -1.60
C HIS A 98 -4.47 -18.63 -2.48
N MET A 99 -3.57 -17.83 -1.88
CA MET A 99 -2.53 -17.11 -2.61
C MET A 99 -1.59 -18.06 -3.36
N GLU A 100 -1.17 -19.15 -2.72
CA GLU A 100 -0.31 -20.17 -3.34
C GLU A 100 -0.99 -20.84 -4.54
N LEU A 101 -2.27 -21.17 -4.41
CA LEU A 101 -3.06 -21.71 -5.53
C LEU A 101 -3.21 -20.67 -6.66
N VAL A 102 -3.50 -19.42 -6.33
CA VAL A 102 -3.61 -18.33 -7.30
C VAL A 102 -2.29 -18.11 -8.03
N ASP A 103 -1.15 -18.11 -7.32
CA ASP A 103 0.17 -17.94 -7.94
C ASP A 103 0.51 -19.10 -8.89
N GLN A 104 0.15 -20.34 -8.53
CA GLN A 104 0.29 -21.49 -9.43
C GLN A 104 -0.57 -21.31 -10.68
N LEU A 105 -1.87 -21.01 -10.50
CA LEU A 105 -2.83 -20.83 -11.60
C LEU A 105 -2.47 -19.67 -12.51
N LYS A 106 -1.85 -18.60 -11.98
CA LYS A 106 -1.44 -17.41 -12.73
C LYS A 106 -0.45 -17.71 -13.86
N THR A 107 0.21 -18.87 -13.84
CA THR A 107 1.18 -19.31 -14.85
C THR A 107 0.64 -20.41 -15.76
N GLN A 108 -0.63 -20.77 -15.62
CA GLN A 108 -1.27 -21.85 -16.36
C GLN A 108 -2.32 -21.28 -17.30
N HIS A 109 -2.46 -21.88 -18.49
CA HIS A 109 -3.56 -21.54 -19.38
C HIS A 109 -4.90 -21.83 -18.69
N ASP A 110 -5.85 -20.91 -18.86
CA ASP A 110 -7.23 -21.20 -18.49
C ASP A 110 -7.85 -22.25 -19.44
N SER A 111 -8.91 -22.93 -18.99
CA SER A 111 -9.58 -23.96 -19.79
C SER A 111 -10.46 -23.44 -20.92
N GLY A 112 -10.68 -22.13 -21.01
CA GLY A 112 -11.71 -21.53 -21.85
C GLY A 112 -13.15 -21.76 -21.37
N LYS A 113 -13.36 -22.55 -20.30
CA LYS A 113 -14.70 -22.87 -19.80
C LYS A 113 -15.29 -21.70 -19.03
N GLU A 114 -16.53 -21.38 -19.36
CA GLU A 114 -17.40 -20.50 -18.56
C GLU A 114 -18.49 -21.35 -17.90
N ARG A 115 -18.78 -21.09 -16.62
CA ARG A 115 -19.80 -21.84 -15.86
C ARG A 115 -20.67 -20.95 -15.00
N ALA A 116 -21.87 -21.46 -14.70
CA ALA A 116 -22.78 -20.84 -13.74
C ALA A 116 -22.20 -20.86 -12.32
N PRO A 117 -22.53 -19.86 -11.48
CA PRO A 117 -22.06 -19.78 -10.11
C PRO A 117 -22.75 -20.78 -9.18
N THR A 118 -22.00 -21.28 -8.20
CA THR A 118 -22.53 -22.03 -7.05
C THR A 118 -22.98 -21.09 -5.92
N PRO A 119 -23.78 -21.56 -4.93
CA PRO A 119 -24.13 -20.75 -3.77
C PRO A 119 -22.92 -20.25 -2.97
N SER A 120 -21.88 -21.07 -2.82
CA SER A 120 -20.63 -20.67 -2.14
C SER A 120 -19.89 -19.58 -2.91
N GLU A 121 -19.87 -19.63 -4.24
CA GLU A 121 -19.22 -18.60 -5.05
C GLU A 121 -20.01 -17.29 -5.07
N ASN A 122 -21.34 -17.35 -5.01
CA ASN A 122 -22.15 -16.15 -4.76
C ASN A 122 -21.77 -15.48 -3.43
N ALA A 123 -21.59 -16.27 -2.37
CA ALA A 123 -21.18 -15.72 -1.07
C ALA A 123 -19.77 -15.10 -1.12
N LEU A 124 -18.81 -15.76 -1.79
CA LEU A 124 -17.45 -15.22 -1.97
C LEU A 124 -17.44 -13.94 -2.81
N HIS A 125 -18.24 -13.89 -3.88
CA HIS A 125 -18.36 -12.71 -4.72
C HIS A 125 -19.00 -11.54 -3.98
N ALA A 126 -20.07 -11.79 -3.22
CA ALA A 126 -20.68 -10.78 -2.35
C ALA A 126 -19.68 -10.25 -1.30
N ALA A 127 -18.98 -11.14 -0.60
CA ALA A 127 -17.97 -10.76 0.39
C ALA A 127 -16.83 -9.94 -0.23
N TYR A 128 -16.40 -10.28 -1.45
CA TYR A 128 -15.42 -9.48 -2.19
C TYR A 128 -15.96 -8.09 -2.53
N LEU A 129 -17.19 -7.98 -3.02
CA LEU A 129 -17.78 -6.68 -3.36
C LEU A 129 -17.93 -5.80 -2.13
N ASP A 130 -18.43 -6.34 -1.02
CA ASP A 130 -18.57 -5.61 0.24
C ASP A 130 -17.23 -5.09 0.74
N ALA A 131 -16.21 -5.97 0.79
CA ALA A 131 -14.87 -5.59 1.21
C ALA A 131 -14.22 -4.57 0.26
N LYS A 132 -14.38 -4.76 -1.06
CA LYS A 132 -13.86 -3.85 -2.08
C LYS A 132 -14.46 -2.45 -1.94
N HIS A 133 -15.78 -2.37 -1.79
CA HIS A 133 -16.49 -1.10 -1.67
C HIS A 133 -16.14 -0.40 -0.36
N ALA A 134 -16.04 -1.14 0.75
CA ALA A 134 -15.59 -0.62 2.02
C ALA A 134 -14.15 -0.05 1.95
N PHE A 135 -13.24 -0.76 1.27
CA PHE A 135 -11.87 -0.28 1.08
C PHE A 135 -11.79 0.98 0.22
N GLU A 136 -12.55 1.06 -0.88
CA GLU A 136 -12.59 2.28 -1.68
C GLU A 136 -13.14 3.49 -0.90
N SER A 137 -14.14 3.28 -0.04
CA SER A 137 -14.63 4.31 0.89
C SER A 137 -13.59 4.70 1.95
N ALA A 138 -12.92 3.72 2.57
CA ALA A 138 -11.89 3.99 3.57
C ALA A 138 -10.70 4.77 2.99
N LYS A 139 -10.25 4.41 1.78
CA LYS A 139 -9.21 5.15 1.05
C LYS A 139 -9.64 6.58 0.72
N ALA A 140 -10.92 6.78 0.40
CA ALA A 140 -11.43 8.12 0.13
C ALA A 140 -11.40 9.00 1.38
N LEU A 141 -11.84 8.46 2.53
CA LEU A 141 -11.78 9.16 3.80
C LEU A 141 -10.33 9.45 4.23
N HIS A 142 -9.44 8.49 4.10
CA HIS A 142 -8.01 8.69 4.37
C HIS A 142 -7.41 9.79 3.49
N ALA A 143 -7.78 9.84 2.20
CA ALA A 143 -7.33 10.89 1.28
C ALA A 143 -7.86 12.29 1.67
N ILE A 144 -9.04 12.38 2.30
CA ILE A 144 -9.56 13.65 2.84
C ILE A 144 -8.65 14.12 3.98
N HIS A 145 -8.31 13.25 4.93
CA HIS A 145 -7.43 13.62 6.05
C HIS A 145 -5.99 13.92 5.59
N ASP A 146 -5.46 13.17 4.63
CA ASP A 146 -4.17 13.48 3.98
C ASP A 146 -4.20 14.88 3.33
N SER A 147 -5.26 15.21 2.60
CA SER A 147 -5.41 16.53 1.97
C SER A 147 -5.55 17.66 3.01
N ALA A 148 -6.24 17.41 4.12
CA ALA A 148 -6.38 18.38 5.21
C ALA A 148 -5.01 18.77 5.79
N ILE A 149 -4.12 17.80 6.03
CA ILE A 149 -2.75 18.07 6.50
C ILE A 149 -1.94 18.80 5.43
N ARG A 150 -2.03 18.38 4.16
CA ARG A 150 -1.33 19.04 3.05
C ARG A 150 -1.72 20.51 2.90
N ALA A 151 -3.00 20.84 3.10
CA ALA A 151 -3.49 22.22 3.05
C ALA A 151 -2.89 23.10 4.16
N MET A 152 -2.44 22.52 5.28
CA MET A 152 -1.87 23.24 6.42
C MET A 152 -0.37 23.57 6.26
N ILE A 153 0.34 22.96 5.30
CA ILE A 153 1.81 23.14 5.13
C ILE A 153 2.15 24.59 4.77
N GLY A 154 1.35 25.22 3.90
CA GLY A 154 1.65 26.56 3.38
C GLY A 154 3.05 26.64 2.76
N SER A 155 3.83 27.66 3.15
CA SER A 155 5.20 27.87 2.68
C SER A 155 6.27 27.25 3.59
N SER A 156 5.90 26.48 4.61
CA SER A 156 6.86 25.89 5.55
C SER A 156 7.59 24.68 4.97
N GLY A 157 8.72 24.30 5.57
CA GLY A 157 9.42 23.05 5.26
C GLY A 157 8.73 21.79 5.79
N GLY A 158 7.57 21.94 6.42
CA GLY A 158 6.85 20.90 7.15
C GLY A 158 6.22 21.44 8.43
N ILE A 159 5.54 20.58 9.17
CA ILE A 159 4.93 20.86 10.47
C ILE A 159 5.52 19.87 11.49
N GLU A 160 6.03 20.40 12.60
CA GLU A 160 6.77 19.64 13.61
C GLU A 160 6.00 18.40 14.09
N GLY A 161 6.58 17.21 13.84
CA GLY A 161 5.99 15.93 14.26
C GLY A 161 4.75 15.49 13.48
N VAL A 162 4.32 16.23 12.44
CA VAL A 162 3.14 15.93 11.62
C VAL A 162 3.52 15.61 10.19
N VAL A 163 4.28 16.48 9.52
CA VAL A 163 4.61 16.32 8.10
C VAL A 163 5.95 16.94 7.77
N THR A 164 6.73 16.26 6.92
CA THR A 164 8.02 16.73 6.43
C THR A 164 7.98 16.87 4.92
N VAL A 165 8.55 17.96 4.38
CA VAL A 165 8.77 18.14 2.95
C VAL A 165 10.21 17.76 2.61
N ASN A 166 10.37 16.70 1.83
CA ASN A 166 11.66 16.15 1.43
C ASN A 166 11.98 16.48 -0.02
N PRO A 167 13.26 16.70 -0.38
CA PRO A 167 13.66 16.81 -1.78
C PRO A 167 13.41 15.48 -2.51
N LYS A 168 12.92 15.55 -3.75
CA LYS A 168 12.69 14.39 -4.61
C LYS A 168 13.35 14.59 -5.96
N PRO A 169 14.64 14.22 -6.08
CA PRO A 169 15.36 14.36 -7.33
C PRO A 169 14.66 13.64 -8.47
N GLN A 170 14.56 14.28 -9.64
CA GLN A 170 13.95 13.67 -10.82
C GLN A 170 15.03 13.26 -11.82
N GLY A 171 15.08 11.97 -12.12
CA GLY A 171 15.86 11.50 -13.26
C GLY A 171 15.27 12.00 -14.59
N ALA A 172 16.12 12.12 -15.60
CA ALA A 172 15.71 12.45 -16.96
C ALA A 172 14.63 11.48 -17.48
N LEU A 173 13.66 12.02 -18.22
CA LEU A 173 12.54 11.28 -18.77
C LEU A 173 12.71 11.09 -20.28
N PHE A 174 12.54 9.87 -20.75
CA PHE A 174 12.48 9.62 -22.19
C PHE A 174 11.16 10.15 -22.79
N ASN A 175 11.26 11.13 -23.69
CA ASN A 175 10.12 11.66 -24.42
C ASN A 175 9.92 10.88 -25.73
N LYS A 176 9.06 9.86 -25.68
CA LYS A 176 8.73 9.03 -26.85
C LYS A 176 8.22 9.86 -28.03
N LYS A 177 7.42 10.91 -27.80
CA LYS A 177 6.87 11.73 -28.89
C LYS A 177 7.97 12.51 -29.61
N ALA A 178 8.90 13.11 -28.87
CA ALA A 178 10.04 13.80 -29.45
C ALA A 178 10.96 12.83 -30.19
N PHE A 179 11.22 11.65 -29.62
CA PHE A 179 12.01 10.60 -30.26
C PHE A 179 11.41 10.17 -31.61
N VAL A 180 10.11 9.87 -31.63
CA VAL A 180 9.41 9.44 -32.85
C VAL A 180 9.47 10.51 -33.95
N ALA A 181 9.42 11.80 -33.58
CA ALA A 181 9.53 12.89 -34.54
C ALA A 181 10.94 13.03 -35.18
N LEU A 182 11.96 12.38 -34.62
CA LEU A 182 13.33 12.37 -35.15
C LEU A 182 13.60 11.19 -36.11
N LEU A 183 12.64 10.27 -36.26
CA LEU A 183 12.79 9.08 -37.10
C LEU A 183 11.90 9.15 -38.34
N THR A 184 12.38 8.55 -39.42
CA THR A 184 11.54 8.18 -40.55
C THR A 184 10.60 7.03 -40.18
N GLU A 185 9.55 6.82 -40.98
CA GLU A 185 8.62 5.70 -40.77
C GLU A 185 9.33 4.33 -40.83
N ALA A 186 10.29 4.17 -41.75
CA ALA A 186 11.07 2.95 -41.87
C ALA A 186 11.95 2.69 -40.64
N GLU A 187 12.64 3.72 -40.13
CA GLU A 187 13.44 3.63 -38.91
C GLU A 187 12.57 3.32 -37.68
N LEU A 188 11.42 4.00 -37.57
CA LEU A 188 10.46 3.76 -36.50
C LEU A 188 9.93 2.33 -36.52
N ALA A 189 9.66 1.76 -37.69
CA ALA A 189 9.22 0.38 -37.83
C ALA A 189 10.25 -0.61 -37.24
N THR A 190 11.55 -0.30 -37.35
CA THR A 190 12.58 -1.12 -36.72
C THR A 190 12.52 -1.07 -35.18
N CYS A 191 11.96 -0.02 -34.56
CA CYS A 191 11.83 0.04 -33.10
C CYS A 191 10.71 -0.86 -32.54
N HIS A 192 10.00 -1.58 -33.41
CA HIS A 192 8.91 -2.46 -33.04
C HIS A 192 9.27 -3.92 -33.30
N GLU A 193 8.68 -4.82 -32.52
CA GLU A 193 8.85 -6.26 -32.65
C GLU A 193 7.52 -6.98 -32.42
N THR A 194 7.40 -8.17 -32.98
CA THR A 194 6.32 -9.10 -32.63
C THR A 194 6.73 -9.87 -31.40
N VAL A 195 5.94 -9.76 -30.33
CA VAL A 195 6.23 -10.44 -29.06
C VAL A 195 5.04 -11.30 -28.68
N THR A 196 5.32 -12.55 -28.33
CA THR A 196 4.37 -13.43 -27.64
C THR A 196 4.72 -13.44 -26.17
N GLU A 197 3.77 -13.03 -25.34
CA GLU A 197 3.92 -13.00 -23.88
C GLU A 197 2.76 -13.74 -23.23
N PHE A 198 3.05 -14.51 -22.20
CA PHE A 198 2.02 -15.04 -21.33
C PHE A 198 1.38 -13.88 -20.55
N LYS A 199 0.06 -13.68 -20.73
CA LYS A 199 -0.72 -12.68 -20.00
C LYS A 199 -1.65 -13.36 -19.02
N SER A 200 -1.85 -12.72 -17.88
CA SER A 200 -2.84 -13.11 -16.87
C SER A 200 -3.62 -11.86 -16.46
N ALA A 201 -4.87 -11.76 -16.90
CA ALA A 201 -5.74 -10.61 -16.65
C ALA A 201 -7.01 -11.06 -15.91
N VAL A 202 -7.23 -10.51 -14.72
CA VAL A 202 -8.43 -10.77 -13.91
C VAL A 202 -9.38 -9.59 -13.96
N LYS A 203 -10.66 -9.88 -14.14
CA LYS A 203 -11.77 -8.93 -14.09
C LYS A 203 -12.84 -9.48 -13.17
N ILE A 204 -13.24 -8.69 -12.18
CA ILE A 204 -14.33 -9.05 -11.27
C ILE A 204 -15.48 -8.09 -11.50
N SER A 205 -16.65 -8.62 -11.81
CA SER A 205 -17.87 -7.88 -12.12
C SER A 205 -18.53 -7.33 -10.85
N GLY A 206 -19.30 -6.25 -10.99
CA GLY A 206 -20.05 -5.64 -9.87
C GLY A 206 -19.26 -4.63 -9.02
N THR A 207 -17.95 -4.46 -9.24
CA THR A 207 -17.18 -3.39 -8.59
C THR A 207 -17.69 -2.03 -9.04
N LYS A 208 -17.90 -1.11 -8.10
CA LYS A 208 -18.39 0.24 -8.37
C LYS A 208 -17.29 1.26 -8.04
N THR A 209 -17.28 2.37 -8.78
CA THR A 209 -16.41 3.50 -8.43
C THR A 209 -16.92 4.20 -7.17
N LEU A 210 -16.05 4.93 -6.47
CA LEU A 210 -16.45 5.74 -5.31
C LEU A 210 -17.64 6.67 -5.63
N LYS A 211 -17.63 7.33 -6.79
CA LYS A 211 -18.72 8.22 -7.22
C LYS A 211 -20.07 7.49 -7.34
N SER A 212 -20.06 6.22 -7.74
CA SER A 212 -21.26 5.39 -7.83
C SER A 212 -21.67 4.78 -6.48
N LEU A 213 -20.71 4.55 -5.58
CA LEU A 213 -20.94 3.98 -4.25
C LEU A 213 -21.46 5.01 -3.25
N ASN A 214 -20.77 6.15 -3.19
CA ASN A 214 -21.03 7.23 -2.25
C ASN A 214 -20.69 8.57 -2.93
N PRO A 215 -21.64 9.16 -3.68
CA PRO A 215 -21.44 10.43 -4.37
C PRO A 215 -21.04 11.57 -3.43
N THR A 216 -21.58 11.57 -2.19
CA THR A 216 -21.26 12.57 -1.16
C THR A 216 -19.79 12.50 -0.78
N LEU A 217 -19.30 11.32 -0.38
CA LEU A 217 -17.89 11.11 -0.05
C LEU A 217 -16.97 11.39 -1.24
N ALA A 218 -17.41 11.09 -2.47
CA ALA A 218 -16.67 11.44 -3.68
C ALA A 218 -16.54 12.96 -3.87
N ALA A 219 -17.61 13.72 -3.59
CA ALA A 219 -17.60 15.18 -3.65
C ALA A 219 -16.75 15.78 -2.52
N GLU A 220 -16.85 15.25 -1.30
CA GLU A 220 -16.02 15.65 -0.16
C GLU A 220 -14.54 15.42 -0.44
N LYS A 221 -14.17 14.23 -0.94
CA LYS A 221 -12.80 13.94 -1.36
C LYS A 221 -12.30 14.92 -2.39
N LYS A 222 -13.11 15.23 -3.41
CA LYS A 222 -12.75 16.21 -4.43
C LYS A 222 -12.55 17.60 -3.81
N SER A 223 -13.48 18.05 -2.96
CA SER A 223 -13.39 19.33 -2.27
C SER A 223 -12.12 19.44 -1.41
N ALA A 224 -11.77 18.37 -0.69
CA ALA A 224 -10.57 18.31 0.14
C ALA A 224 -9.28 18.37 -0.69
N ILE A 225 -9.23 17.72 -1.84
CA ILE A 225 -8.08 17.81 -2.75
C ILE A 225 -7.99 19.23 -3.34
N ASP A 226 -9.11 19.78 -3.79
CA ASP A 226 -9.17 21.11 -4.41
C ASP A 226 -8.88 22.24 -3.39
N SER A 227 -9.03 21.99 -2.08
CA SER A 227 -8.71 22.98 -1.04
C SER A 227 -7.21 23.15 -0.78
N VAL A 228 -6.37 22.23 -1.29
CA VAL A 228 -4.90 22.35 -1.28
C VAL A 228 -4.47 23.37 -2.35
N THR A 229 -4.68 24.66 -2.07
CA THR A 229 -4.44 25.75 -3.03
C THR A 229 -2.95 26.02 -3.29
N ASN A 230 -2.09 25.74 -2.32
CA ASN A 230 -0.64 25.91 -2.40
C ASN A 230 0.05 24.58 -2.08
N PRO A 231 0.08 23.61 -3.00
CA PRO A 231 0.78 22.36 -2.77
C PRO A 231 2.28 22.63 -2.55
N ALA A 232 2.92 21.82 -1.71
CA ALA A 232 4.35 21.95 -1.46
C ALA A 232 5.14 21.82 -2.77
N THR A 233 6.15 22.66 -2.93
CA THR A 233 7.06 22.70 -4.07
C THR A 233 8.50 22.76 -3.59
N THR A 234 9.46 22.83 -4.50
CA THR A 234 10.88 23.02 -4.16
C THR A 234 11.13 24.32 -3.39
N ALA A 235 10.24 25.31 -3.45
CA ALA A 235 10.33 26.54 -2.65
C ALA A 235 10.17 26.30 -1.14
N ASN A 236 9.55 25.19 -0.73
CA ASN A 236 9.44 24.78 0.67
C ASN A 236 10.76 24.21 1.23
N LEU A 237 11.67 23.75 0.36
CA LEU A 237 12.93 23.15 0.79
C LEU A 237 13.81 24.21 1.47
N GLY A 238 14.34 23.89 2.65
CA GLY A 238 15.15 24.80 3.47
C GLY A 238 14.36 25.88 4.22
N GLN A 239 13.03 25.94 4.04
CA GLN A 239 12.18 26.80 4.88
C GLN A 239 12.08 26.25 6.30
N PRO A 240 11.90 27.10 7.32
CA PRO A 240 11.66 26.65 8.68
C PRO A 240 10.46 25.70 8.77
N VAL A 241 10.58 24.70 9.65
CA VAL A 241 9.46 23.84 10.05
C VAL A 241 8.51 24.66 10.91
N ALA A 242 7.22 24.63 10.58
CA ALA A 242 6.19 25.31 11.35
C ALA A 242 5.98 24.61 12.70
N ALA A 243 5.82 25.40 13.77
CA ALA A 243 5.40 24.88 15.06
C ALA A 243 4.00 24.28 14.94
N ARG A 244 3.82 23.09 15.53
CA ARG A 244 2.55 22.39 15.56
C ARG A 244 1.56 23.10 16.47
N LYS A 245 0.27 23.16 16.08
CA LYS A 245 -0.83 23.66 16.92
C LYS A 245 -1.93 22.60 17.00
N ALA A 246 -2.93 22.86 17.84
CA ALA A 246 -4.01 21.91 18.11
C ALA A 246 -4.78 21.47 16.85
N ALA A 247 -4.92 22.35 15.84
CA ALA A 247 -5.60 22.00 14.60
C ALA A 247 -4.81 20.98 13.76
N GLU A 248 -3.49 21.16 13.69
CA GLU A 248 -2.57 20.24 13.00
C GLU A 248 -2.47 18.90 13.77
N GLU A 249 -2.48 18.93 15.10
CA GLU A 249 -2.53 17.73 15.94
C GLU A 249 -3.80 16.91 15.69
N GLN A 250 -4.95 17.58 15.68
CA GLN A 250 -6.25 16.95 15.42
C GLN A 250 -6.31 16.35 14.00
N ALA A 251 -5.88 17.10 12.98
CA ALA A 251 -5.87 16.60 11.60
C ALA A 251 -4.95 15.37 11.45
N HIS A 252 -3.80 15.37 12.12
CA HIS A 252 -2.91 14.22 12.13
C HIS A 252 -3.49 13.03 12.89
N ALA A 253 -4.15 13.25 14.04
CA ALA A 253 -4.83 12.18 14.78
C ALA A 253 -5.93 11.50 13.93
N GLU A 254 -6.70 12.28 13.16
CA GLU A 254 -7.69 11.76 12.23
C GLU A 254 -7.06 10.99 11.06
N PHE A 255 -5.96 11.50 10.50
CA PHE A 255 -5.17 10.79 9.50
C PHE A 255 -4.70 9.44 10.04
N LEU A 256 -4.08 9.39 11.22
CA LEU A 256 -3.61 8.17 11.84
C LEU A 256 -4.75 7.21 12.16
N SER A 257 -5.89 7.71 12.65
CA SER A 257 -7.07 6.88 12.95
C SER A 257 -7.64 6.24 11.68
N SER A 258 -7.72 6.99 10.58
CA SER A 258 -8.26 6.49 9.31
C SER A 258 -7.44 5.33 8.71
N ARG A 259 -6.15 5.21 9.04
CA ARG A 259 -5.29 4.12 8.55
C ARG A 259 -5.73 2.74 9.04
N ARG A 260 -6.36 2.67 10.23
CA ARG A 260 -6.93 1.42 10.76
C ARG A 260 -7.99 0.88 9.83
N THR A 261 -9.00 1.69 9.52
CA THR A 261 -10.12 1.29 8.66
C THR A 261 -9.64 0.92 7.26
N VAL A 262 -8.69 1.69 6.70
CA VAL A 262 -8.04 1.36 5.42
C VAL A 262 -7.42 -0.02 5.47
N LYS A 263 -6.67 -0.34 6.53
CA LYS A 263 -5.95 -1.61 6.61
C LYS A 263 -6.85 -2.81 6.90
N GLU A 264 -7.86 -2.64 7.74
CA GLU A 264 -8.87 -3.66 8.03
C GLU A 264 -9.65 -4.03 6.76
N THR A 265 -10.10 -3.04 5.99
CA THR A 265 -10.85 -3.25 4.76
C THR A 265 -9.98 -3.76 3.61
N GLU A 266 -8.72 -3.31 3.49
CA GLU A 266 -7.74 -3.86 2.55
C GLU A 266 -7.55 -5.36 2.78
N TRP A 267 -7.36 -5.75 4.04
CA TRP A 267 -7.15 -7.16 4.38
C TRP A 267 -8.38 -8.00 4.04
N ALA A 268 -9.58 -7.51 4.36
CA ALA A 268 -10.82 -8.17 3.96
C ALA A 268 -10.93 -8.34 2.43
N GLU A 269 -10.55 -7.31 1.64
CA GLU A 269 -10.55 -7.40 0.17
C GLU A 269 -9.56 -8.47 -0.31
N VAL A 270 -8.32 -8.45 0.21
CA VAL A 270 -7.27 -9.42 -0.16
C VAL A 270 -7.75 -10.85 0.10
N ARG A 271 -8.34 -11.11 1.27
CA ARG A 271 -8.86 -12.43 1.63
C ARG A 271 -9.96 -12.89 0.67
N ALA A 272 -11.01 -12.08 0.51
CA ALA A 272 -12.15 -12.44 -0.31
C ALA A 272 -11.79 -12.58 -1.80
N LYS A 273 -10.90 -11.71 -2.31
CA LYS A 273 -10.40 -11.76 -3.68
C LYS A 273 -9.65 -13.07 -3.95
N ASN A 274 -8.70 -13.44 -3.08
CA ASN A 274 -7.93 -14.67 -3.28
C ASN A 274 -8.81 -15.91 -3.15
N ALA A 275 -9.77 -15.93 -2.22
CA ALA A 275 -10.73 -17.01 -2.10
C ALA A 275 -11.60 -17.16 -3.37
N LEU A 276 -12.09 -16.05 -3.94
CA LEU A 276 -12.87 -16.06 -5.18
C LEU A 276 -12.03 -16.54 -6.39
N MET A 277 -10.79 -16.07 -6.50
CA MET A 277 -9.88 -16.49 -7.56
C MET A 277 -9.49 -17.97 -7.43
N ALA A 278 -9.28 -18.45 -6.20
CA ALA A 278 -9.05 -19.87 -5.92
C ALA A 278 -10.27 -20.73 -6.30
N ALA A 279 -11.49 -20.27 -5.98
CA ALA A 279 -12.73 -20.95 -6.34
C ALA A 279 -12.97 -21.04 -7.85
N LEU A 280 -12.54 -20.03 -8.62
CA LEU A 280 -12.57 -20.08 -10.09
C LEU A 280 -11.71 -21.24 -10.63
N GLY A 281 -10.54 -21.47 -10.04
CA GLY A 281 -9.63 -22.53 -10.45
C GLY A 281 -9.10 -22.33 -11.87
N ILE A 282 -9.13 -23.40 -12.67
CA ILE A 282 -8.62 -23.41 -14.04
C ILE A 282 -9.62 -22.81 -15.05
N ASP A 283 -10.88 -22.65 -14.65
CA ASP A 283 -11.92 -22.12 -15.53
C ASP A 283 -11.64 -20.68 -15.95
N ARG A 284 -12.14 -20.28 -17.12
CA ARG A 284 -12.00 -18.91 -17.61
C ARG A 284 -12.90 -17.96 -16.84
N ALA A 285 -14.14 -18.37 -16.58
CA ALA A 285 -15.12 -17.50 -15.97
C ALA A 285 -16.17 -18.22 -15.12
N ILE A 286 -16.61 -17.52 -14.08
CA ILE A 286 -17.89 -17.74 -13.42
C ILE A 286 -18.82 -16.61 -13.90
N THR A 287 -19.87 -16.97 -14.64
CA THR A 287 -20.76 -16.02 -15.32
C THR A 287 -21.28 -14.96 -14.34
N GLY A 288 -21.10 -13.69 -14.71
CA GLY A 288 -21.56 -12.55 -13.92
C GLY A 288 -20.70 -12.19 -12.70
N MET A 289 -19.65 -12.96 -12.38
CA MET A 289 -18.83 -12.75 -11.18
C MET A 289 -17.38 -12.41 -11.49
N ILE A 290 -16.65 -13.32 -12.11
CA ILE A 290 -15.20 -13.21 -12.32
C ILE A 290 -14.83 -13.84 -13.65
N GLU A 291 -13.92 -13.18 -14.37
CA GLU A 291 -13.27 -13.65 -15.57
C GLU A 291 -11.76 -13.53 -15.35
N TRP A 292 -11.01 -14.61 -15.58
CA TRP A 292 -9.56 -14.62 -15.46
C TRP A 292 -8.93 -15.29 -16.69
N THR A 293 -8.55 -14.43 -17.65
CA THR A 293 -7.95 -14.85 -18.91
C THR A 293 -6.45 -15.04 -18.72
N ARG A 294 -5.98 -16.26 -19.02
CA ARG A 294 -4.58 -16.68 -18.87
C ARG A 294 -4.12 -17.43 -20.11
N GLY A 295 -3.11 -16.90 -20.78
CA GLY A 295 -2.54 -17.53 -21.95
C GLY A 295 -1.65 -16.60 -22.75
N ASP A 296 -1.08 -17.15 -23.82
CA ASP A 296 -0.21 -16.42 -24.73
C ASP A 296 -0.98 -15.37 -25.54
N VAL A 297 -0.46 -14.15 -25.53
CA VAL A 297 -0.94 -13.04 -26.35
C VAL A 297 0.19 -12.59 -27.24
N THR A 298 0.00 -12.76 -28.54
CA THR A 298 0.89 -12.20 -29.56
C THR A 298 0.49 -10.76 -29.85
N THR A 299 1.41 -9.83 -29.64
CA THR A 299 1.27 -8.43 -30.04
C THR A 299 2.22 -8.17 -31.19
N GLU A 300 1.67 -7.96 -32.38
CA GLU A 300 2.44 -7.52 -33.54
C GLU A 300 2.78 -6.04 -33.41
N HIS A 301 3.95 -5.67 -33.95
CA HIS A 301 4.40 -4.28 -33.96
C HIS A 301 4.36 -3.62 -32.56
N LYS A 302 4.78 -4.35 -31.52
CA LYS A 302 4.88 -3.82 -30.17
C LYS A 302 6.11 -2.92 -30.06
N TRP A 303 5.93 -1.70 -29.55
CA TRP A 303 7.03 -0.77 -29.30
C TRP A 303 8.02 -1.37 -28.29
N ASN A 304 9.30 -1.39 -28.66
CA ASN A 304 10.39 -1.81 -27.78
C ASN A 304 11.37 -0.66 -27.53
N ALA A 305 11.36 -0.14 -26.30
CA ALA A 305 12.22 0.97 -25.89
C ALA A 305 13.72 0.61 -25.88
N ALA A 306 14.07 -0.65 -25.61
CA ALA A 306 15.46 -1.11 -25.64
C ALA A 306 15.99 -1.13 -27.08
N LEU A 307 15.23 -1.68 -28.03
CA LEU A 307 15.58 -1.65 -29.46
C LEU A 307 15.68 -0.21 -29.98
N ALA A 308 14.75 0.66 -29.58
CA ALA A 308 14.79 2.08 -29.96
C ALA A 308 16.08 2.75 -29.49
N LYS A 309 16.50 2.49 -28.24
CA LYS A 309 17.74 3.02 -27.67
C LYS A 309 18.99 2.42 -28.31
N GLU A 310 18.99 1.12 -28.57
CA GLU A 310 20.12 0.40 -29.17
C GLU A 310 20.37 0.85 -30.61
N ARG A 311 19.31 1.01 -31.41
CA ARG A 311 19.41 1.31 -32.84
C ARG A 311 19.59 2.79 -33.13
N PHE A 312 19.00 3.66 -32.30
CA PHE A 312 19.04 5.11 -32.48
C PHE A 312 19.50 5.82 -31.20
N PRO A 313 20.71 5.52 -30.70
CA PRO A 313 21.18 6.04 -29.42
C PRO A 313 21.30 7.57 -29.41
N GLU A 314 21.63 8.19 -30.53
CA GLU A 314 21.74 9.65 -30.64
C GLU A 314 20.38 10.35 -30.59
N GLN A 315 19.39 9.85 -31.35
CA GLN A 315 18.02 10.35 -31.31
C GLN A 315 17.40 10.11 -29.94
N HIS A 316 17.71 8.97 -29.31
CA HIS A 316 17.28 8.67 -27.95
C HIS A 316 17.86 9.67 -26.96
N ALA A 317 19.15 9.99 -27.04
CA ALA A 317 19.79 11.01 -26.22
C ALA A 317 19.15 12.40 -26.42
N LYS A 318 18.87 12.79 -27.67
CA LYS A 318 18.17 14.05 -28.00
C LYS A 318 16.73 14.11 -27.48
N ALA A 319 16.11 12.96 -27.25
CA ALA A 319 14.75 12.84 -26.74
C ALA A 319 14.68 12.68 -25.22
N MET A 320 15.81 12.70 -24.52
CA MET A 320 15.83 12.78 -23.05
C MET A 320 15.47 14.21 -22.63
N LEU A 321 14.49 14.31 -21.73
CA LEU A 321 14.13 15.57 -21.08
C LEU A 321 14.65 15.55 -19.66
N ASP A 322 15.49 16.53 -19.33
CA ASP A 322 15.75 16.85 -17.94
C ASP A 322 14.45 17.31 -17.29
N ARG A 323 14.27 16.89 -16.04
CA ARG A 323 13.09 17.25 -15.26
C ARG A 323 13.57 17.98 -14.03
N ASP A 324 12.87 19.07 -13.73
CA ASP A 324 13.09 19.76 -12.48
C ASP A 324 12.80 18.83 -11.31
N ASP A 325 13.62 18.94 -10.28
CA ASP A 325 13.40 18.25 -9.02
C ASP A 325 12.04 18.65 -8.44
N THR A 326 11.42 17.71 -7.73
CA THR A 326 10.15 17.94 -7.05
C THR A 326 10.33 17.74 -5.55
N VAL A 327 9.22 17.75 -4.82
CA VAL A 327 9.22 17.41 -3.40
C VAL A 327 8.35 16.20 -3.13
N ASP A 328 8.72 15.48 -2.08
CA ASP A 328 7.90 14.46 -1.45
C ASP A 328 7.35 14.99 -0.13
N VAL A 329 6.06 14.81 0.11
CA VAL A 329 5.40 15.26 1.35
C VAL A 329 5.07 14.03 2.16
N MET A 330 5.85 13.84 3.23
CA MET A 330 5.78 12.68 4.10
C MET A 330 5.04 13.05 5.38
N ILE A 331 3.76 12.68 5.45
CA ILE A 331 2.98 12.75 6.70
C ILE A 331 3.48 11.63 7.62
N HIS A 332 3.77 11.96 8.87
CA HIS A 332 4.31 11.02 9.82
C HIS A 332 3.29 9.92 10.15
N ASP A 333 3.80 8.75 10.49
CA ASP A 333 3.00 7.57 10.80
C ASP A 333 2.83 7.32 12.31
N HIS A 334 3.32 8.27 13.11
CA HIS A 334 3.39 8.28 14.57
C HIS A 334 3.28 9.71 15.08
N HIS A 335 2.92 9.91 16.35
CA HIS A 335 2.87 11.22 16.97
C HIS A 335 3.55 11.23 18.37
N PRO A 336 4.44 12.19 18.65
CA PRO A 336 5.10 12.31 19.95
C PRO A 336 4.35 13.21 20.96
N TYR A 337 3.07 13.51 20.73
CA TYR A 337 2.31 14.53 21.46
C TYR A 337 0.94 14.04 21.92
#